data_AF-X8CTQ1-F1
#
_entry.id   AF-X8CTQ1-F1
#
_cell.length_a   1.000
_cell.length_b   1.000
_cell.length_c   1.000
_cell.angle_alpha   90.00
_cell.angle_beta   90.00
_cell.angle_gamma   90.00
#
_symmetry.space_group_name_H-M   'P 1'
#
loop_
_entity.id
_entity.type
_entity.pdbx_description
1 polymer ?
#
loop_
_entity_poly.entity_id
_entity_poly.type
_entity_poly.pdbx_seq_one_letter_code
_entity_poly.pdbx_strand_id
1 'polypeptide(L)'
;MRLRFEAPGDDDAYDQVRGVLLDELDGWWSGVDSDREAVVSDVGVFLDWRYFDSTGVLDDFAPADIAEFLLEWCPRRFEGRPDDAASLCFAVGVYVDFMQATGRLVGGADRAARLRRLADDLAPTLLAEARDPTVVEDLPVPGDAPEPFELPFLYVPPSATDLAAAATAVPLLAKLDALRDYLGPDGKPLTDKGELELAAGRALVERLDTGDVLDFELGELKYPARSTAALRRLNFLVQVAIEAGAVDVHRHRVLPGQEWGTRSPVERAESLFAAILLSRPLRSLHSAQLYPEQHVMHDLLDDGIACWLAPLLQDGAKLPFESLLEWVHALVAAQRPSPRWYADEEDTLEAYVEDDMGRLLDVLRQAGVVRWTDALERPQPLGPSNWTGGTVALTALGRHVVPEYLEDAGFALRRLDRINDWDATDLIGAMLLVGKDTHVPLIANWRSDRPAAERVQMVTEAAAAMETAAGRTMGFVALNEFDIDVAEPFVRQLLDSPVAGHAALWLIQRDRADAETLASFVDVAVLVDVLAESLESPEELCSLFAGLSDPSQLLDDIWRHPAPETALVLDALGRHLPDRALAKAARKAAVRHQSWMANRL
;
A
#
# COMPACT_ATOMS: atom_id res chain seq x y z
N MET A 1 47.68 7.49 20.81
CA MET A 1 46.34 7.87 20.34
C MET A 1 45.62 8.61 21.45
N ARG A 2 44.95 9.73 21.15
CA ARG A 2 44.08 10.44 22.10
C ARG A 2 42.83 9.58 22.33
N LEU A 3 42.40 9.37 23.57
CA LEU A 3 41.25 8.50 23.91
C LEU A 3 40.22 9.22 24.80
N ARG A 4 40.30 10.54 24.86
CA ARG A 4 39.46 11.40 25.70
C ARG A 4 39.00 12.61 24.89
N PHE A 5 37.70 12.79 24.81
CA PHE A 5 37.03 13.75 23.94
C PHE A 5 35.93 14.48 24.72
N GLU A 6 35.63 15.71 24.35
CA GLU A 6 34.54 16.50 24.92
C GLU A 6 33.47 16.76 23.84
N ALA A 7 32.24 16.29 24.10
CA ALA A 7 31.09 16.55 23.26
C ALA A 7 30.25 17.72 23.85
N PRO A 8 29.80 18.69 23.02
CA PRO A 8 30.16 18.91 21.62
C PRO A 8 31.53 19.60 21.49
N GLY A 9 32.26 19.31 20.40
CA GLY A 9 33.47 20.08 20.03
C GLY A 9 34.66 19.27 19.51
N ASP A 10 34.70 17.96 19.78
CA ASP A 10 35.77 17.07 19.32
C ASP A 10 35.32 16.07 18.23
N ASP A 11 34.19 16.31 17.56
CA ASP A 11 33.50 15.33 16.70
C ASP A 11 34.43 14.71 15.62
N ASP A 12 35.11 15.54 14.83
CA ASP A 12 36.04 15.07 13.79
C ASP A 12 37.23 14.26 14.37
N ALA A 13 37.70 14.64 15.56
CA ALA A 13 38.81 13.99 16.23
C ALA A 13 38.39 12.66 16.89
N TYR A 14 37.16 12.60 17.39
CA TYR A 14 36.53 11.38 17.88
C TYR A 14 36.31 10.39 16.74
N ASP A 15 35.70 10.81 15.64
CA ASP A 15 35.39 9.94 14.49
C ASP A 15 36.66 9.32 13.89
N GLN A 16 37.73 10.11 13.75
CA GLN A 16 39.03 9.62 13.29
C GLN A 16 39.61 8.54 14.23
N VAL A 17 39.53 8.74 15.55
CA VAL A 17 40.06 7.78 16.52
C VAL A 17 39.16 6.54 16.63
N ARG A 18 37.84 6.71 16.56
CA ARG A 18 36.85 5.64 16.54
C ARG A 18 37.11 4.71 15.36
N GLY A 19 37.27 5.26 14.15
CA GLY A 19 37.59 4.46 12.95
C GLY A 19 38.87 3.64 13.13
N VAL A 20 39.95 4.28 13.60
CA VAL A 20 41.23 3.57 13.87
C VAL A 20 41.09 2.47 14.93
N LEU A 21 40.31 2.70 15.98
CA LEU A 21 40.07 1.69 17.02
C LEU A 21 39.30 0.48 16.48
N LEU A 22 38.28 0.72 15.66
CA LEU A 22 37.46 -0.34 15.07
C LEU A 22 38.25 -1.15 14.02
N ASP A 23 39.05 -0.48 13.18
CA ASP A 23 39.94 -1.14 12.20
C ASP A 23 41.00 -2.02 12.90
N GLU A 24 41.60 -1.52 13.98
CA GLU A 24 42.57 -2.29 14.76
C GLU A 24 41.92 -3.45 15.54
N LEU A 25 40.68 -3.27 16.01
CA LEU A 25 39.90 -4.32 16.67
C LEU A 25 39.57 -5.45 15.68
N ASP A 26 39.12 -5.10 14.48
CA ASP A 26 38.83 -6.04 13.39
C ASP A 26 40.07 -6.86 13.02
N GLY A 27 41.23 -6.20 12.87
CA GLY A 27 42.48 -6.89 12.57
C GLY A 27 43.06 -7.73 13.73
N TRP A 28 42.73 -7.38 14.98
CA TRP A 28 43.26 -8.07 16.17
C TRP A 28 42.52 -9.35 16.52
N TRP A 29 41.21 -9.41 16.26
CA TRP A 29 40.37 -10.50 16.77
C TRP A 29 40.31 -11.71 15.84
N SER A 30 40.64 -12.88 16.39
CA SER A 30 40.64 -14.19 15.71
C SER A 30 39.29 -14.94 15.70
N GLY A 31 38.15 -14.24 15.84
CA GLY A 31 36.81 -14.83 15.73
C GLY A 31 36.48 -15.33 14.31
N VAL A 32 35.41 -16.14 14.17
CA VAL A 32 34.89 -16.56 12.85
C VAL A 32 34.45 -15.32 12.07
N ASP A 33 34.75 -15.25 10.77
CA ASP A 33 34.53 -14.03 9.97
C ASP A 33 33.07 -13.53 10.00
N SER A 34 32.08 -14.42 10.23
CA SER A 34 30.65 -14.07 10.36
C SER A 34 30.29 -13.29 11.63
N ASP A 35 31.10 -13.36 12.68
CA ASP A 35 30.81 -12.76 13.99
C ASP A 35 31.63 -11.47 14.20
N ARG A 36 32.67 -11.26 13.39
CA ARG A 36 33.64 -10.18 13.54
C ARG A 36 33.03 -8.83 13.21
N GLU A 37 32.36 -8.73 12.06
CA GLU A 37 31.73 -7.50 11.59
C GLU A 37 30.61 -7.04 12.53
N ALA A 38 29.73 -7.96 12.93
CA ALA A 38 28.65 -7.68 13.87
C ALA A 38 29.17 -7.09 15.18
N VAL A 39 30.27 -7.64 15.71
CA VAL A 39 30.80 -7.18 16.98
C VAL A 39 31.63 -5.90 16.82
N VAL A 40 32.32 -5.67 15.70
CA VAL A 40 32.95 -4.38 15.42
C VAL A 40 31.88 -3.28 15.37
N SER A 41 30.72 -3.55 14.76
CA SER A 41 29.57 -2.64 14.75
C SER A 41 29.02 -2.36 16.17
N ASP A 42 28.77 -3.41 16.95
CA ASP A 42 28.28 -3.31 18.33
C ASP A 42 29.25 -2.54 19.25
N VAL A 43 30.56 -2.71 19.05
CA VAL A 43 31.57 -1.91 19.74
C VAL A 43 31.50 -0.44 19.30
N GLY A 44 31.25 -0.17 18.01
CA GLY A 44 31.01 1.17 17.51
C GLY A 44 29.86 1.88 18.25
N VAL A 45 28.74 1.18 18.47
CA VAL A 45 27.60 1.69 19.24
C VAL A 45 27.99 2.03 20.68
N PHE A 46 28.78 1.16 21.32
CA PHE A 46 29.27 1.40 22.69
C PHE A 46 30.18 2.63 22.79
N LEU A 47 31.04 2.86 21.79
CA LEU A 47 31.90 4.04 21.74
C LEU A 47 31.09 5.32 21.51
N ASP A 48 30.09 5.26 20.64
CA ASP A 48 29.23 6.42 20.32
C ASP A 48 28.41 6.84 21.52
N TRP A 49 27.81 5.88 22.24
CA TRP A 49 27.19 6.15 23.53
C TRP A 49 28.19 6.82 24.49
N ARG A 50 29.41 6.27 24.59
CA ARG A 50 30.41 6.78 25.52
C ARG A 50 30.77 8.23 25.21
N TYR A 51 30.79 8.63 23.94
CA TYR A 51 31.11 9.98 23.48
C TYR A 51 29.93 10.95 23.58
N PHE A 52 28.78 10.61 23.01
CA PHE A 52 27.64 11.53 22.89
C PHE A 52 26.80 11.62 24.16
N ASP A 53 26.66 10.53 24.89
CA ASP A 53 25.69 10.41 26.00
C ASP A 53 26.34 10.24 27.38
N SER A 54 27.67 10.11 27.46
CA SER A 54 28.40 9.83 28.70
C SER A 54 29.59 10.78 28.91
N THR A 55 30.83 10.27 28.96
CA THR A 55 32.01 11.04 29.41
C THR A 55 33.06 11.32 28.33
N GLY A 56 32.94 10.71 27.15
CA GLY A 56 33.93 10.81 26.07
C GLY A 56 35.28 10.16 26.36
N VAL A 57 35.38 9.37 27.44
CA VAL A 57 36.61 8.64 27.84
C VAL A 57 36.50 7.18 27.38
N LEU A 58 37.28 6.82 26.36
CA LEU A 58 37.21 5.50 25.70
C LEU A 58 38.17 4.46 26.29
N ASP A 59 38.98 4.83 27.28
CA ASP A 59 40.06 4.02 27.86
C ASP A 59 39.90 3.71 29.36
N ASP A 60 38.90 4.30 30.03
CA ASP A 60 38.62 4.14 31.45
C ASP A 60 37.12 3.91 31.67
N PHE A 61 36.76 2.70 32.10
CA PHE A 61 35.38 2.28 32.34
C PHE A 61 35.20 1.80 33.78
N ALA A 62 34.28 2.41 34.51
CA ALA A 62 33.78 1.92 35.77
C ALA A 62 32.73 0.81 35.53
N PRO A 63 32.53 -0.12 36.48
CA PRO A 63 31.43 -1.07 36.43
C PRO A 63 30.04 -0.42 36.22
N ALA A 64 29.83 0.77 36.79
CA ALA A 64 28.60 1.54 36.62
C ALA A 64 28.39 1.98 35.17
N ASP A 65 29.46 2.33 34.44
CA ASP A 65 29.36 2.73 33.03
C ASP A 65 28.87 1.57 32.15
N ILE A 66 29.36 0.35 32.42
CA ILE A 66 28.94 -0.86 31.70
C ILE A 66 27.48 -1.20 31.99
N ALA A 67 27.06 -1.07 33.24
CA ALA A 67 25.67 -1.30 33.64
C ALA A 67 24.71 -0.24 33.08
N GLU A 68 25.10 1.03 33.08
CA GLU A 68 24.33 2.15 32.52
C GLU A 68 24.12 1.95 31.02
N PHE A 69 25.17 1.65 30.27
CA PHE A 69 25.06 1.35 28.85
C PHE A 69 24.11 0.17 28.60
N LEU A 70 24.39 -0.98 29.23
CA LEU A 70 23.69 -2.23 28.91
C LEU A 70 22.27 -2.29 29.47
N LEU A 71 21.96 -1.69 30.62
CA LEU A 71 20.66 -1.84 31.28
C LEU A 71 19.78 -0.59 31.22
N GLU A 72 20.35 0.60 30.99
CA GLU A 72 19.58 1.84 30.98
C GLU A 72 19.51 2.47 29.58
N TRP A 73 20.62 2.45 28.83
CA TRP A 73 20.69 3.08 27.51
C TRP A 73 20.27 2.14 26.37
N CYS A 74 20.80 0.90 26.34
CA CYS A 74 20.52 -0.08 25.27
C CYS A 74 19.04 -0.51 25.20
N PRO A 75 18.37 -0.95 26.28
CA PRO A 75 17.00 -1.49 26.18
C PRO A 75 15.98 -0.51 25.60
N ARG A 76 16.17 0.80 25.87
CA ARG A 76 15.29 1.87 25.41
C ARG A 76 15.42 2.20 23.92
N ARG A 77 16.48 1.73 23.28
CA ARG A 77 16.85 2.05 21.88
C ARG A 77 17.02 0.80 21.02
N PHE A 78 16.61 -0.34 21.54
CA PHE A 78 16.79 -1.62 20.88
C PHE A 78 15.63 -1.88 19.92
N GLU A 79 15.91 -1.84 18.61
CA GLU A 79 14.91 -2.03 17.54
C GLU A 79 15.07 -3.38 16.81
N GLY A 80 15.74 -4.36 17.43
CA GLY A 80 16.05 -5.69 16.88
C GLY A 80 15.33 -6.87 17.58
N ARG A 81 15.70 -8.12 17.25
CA ARG A 81 15.17 -9.29 17.99
C ARG A 81 15.80 -9.30 19.38
N PRO A 82 15.06 -9.58 20.46
CA PRO A 82 15.62 -9.51 21.82
C PRO A 82 16.86 -10.40 22.04
N ASP A 83 16.97 -11.50 21.28
CA ASP A 83 18.12 -12.40 21.31
C ASP A 83 19.42 -11.75 20.79
N ASP A 84 19.32 -10.70 19.97
CA ASP A 84 20.46 -9.95 19.44
C ASP A 84 21.05 -8.99 20.51
N ALA A 85 20.30 -8.68 21.58
CA ALA A 85 20.77 -7.82 22.68
C ALA A 85 21.90 -8.47 23.50
N ALA A 86 21.97 -9.81 23.52
CA ALA A 86 23.06 -10.54 24.17
C ALA A 86 24.40 -10.39 23.41
N SER A 87 24.36 -10.08 22.11
CA SER A 87 25.56 -9.83 21.29
C SER A 87 26.30 -8.56 21.72
N LEU A 88 25.57 -7.53 22.17
CA LEU A 88 26.15 -6.30 22.72
C LEU A 88 26.98 -6.55 23.99
N CYS A 89 26.52 -7.41 24.90
CA CYS A 89 27.28 -7.82 26.08
C CYS A 89 28.61 -8.48 25.69
N PHE A 90 28.56 -9.36 24.68
CA PHE A 90 29.74 -10.04 24.16
C PHE A 90 30.71 -9.04 23.50
N ALA A 91 30.19 -8.09 22.73
CA ALA A 91 30.95 -7.05 22.06
C ALA A 91 31.69 -6.11 23.02
N VAL A 92 31.01 -5.63 24.06
CA VAL A 92 31.63 -4.82 25.14
C VAL A 92 32.77 -5.60 25.79
N GLY A 93 32.57 -6.91 26.02
CA GLY A 93 33.60 -7.78 26.52
C GLY A 93 34.82 -7.87 25.60
N VAL A 94 34.60 -8.02 24.30
CA VAL A 94 35.65 -8.09 23.28
C VAL A 94 36.45 -6.79 23.22
N TYR A 95 35.78 -5.63 23.28
CA TYR A 95 36.45 -4.34 23.30
C TYR A 95 37.33 -4.15 24.55
N VAL A 96 36.85 -4.56 25.73
CA VAL A 96 37.63 -4.51 26.98
C VAL A 96 38.90 -5.37 26.88
N ASP A 97 38.78 -6.57 26.30
CA ASP A 97 39.92 -7.47 26.09
C ASP A 97 40.91 -6.91 25.06
N PHE A 98 40.41 -6.31 23.98
CA PHE A 98 41.23 -5.61 22.99
C PHE A 98 42.00 -4.43 23.60
N MET A 99 41.32 -3.58 24.36
CA MET A 99 41.96 -2.42 25.03
C MET A 99 42.97 -2.87 26.08
N GLN A 100 42.75 -4.01 26.73
CA GLN A 100 43.73 -4.64 27.63
C GLN A 100 44.93 -5.18 26.85
N ALA A 101 44.70 -5.93 25.77
CA ALA A 101 45.74 -6.56 24.97
C ALA A 101 46.66 -5.53 24.29
N THR A 102 46.10 -4.39 23.90
CA THR A 102 46.86 -3.25 23.36
C THR A 102 47.48 -2.35 24.43
N GLY A 103 47.26 -2.65 25.71
CA GLY A 103 47.81 -1.89 26.85
C GLY A 103 47.20 -0.50 27.03
N ARG A 104 46.02 -0.24 26.46
CA ARG A 104 45.33 1.05 26.45
C ARG A 104 44.31 1.20 27.58
N LEU A 105 43.80 0.09 28.12
CA LEU A 105 42.82 0.12 29.20
C LEU A 105 43.43 0.56 30.55
N VAL A 106 42.86 1.60 31.15
CA VAL A 106 43.25 2.11 32.47
C VAL A 106 42.83 1.14 33.58
N GLY A 107 43.79 0.65 34.37
CA GLY A 107 43.56 -0.29 35.47
C GLY A 107 43.96 -1.74 35.18
N GLY A 108 44.47 -2.03 33.97
CA GLY A 108 45.17 -3.27 33.64
C GLY A 108 44.30 -4.53 33.59
N ALA A 109 44.96 -5.69 33.48
CA ALA A 109 44.31 -6.97 33.22
C ALA A 109 43.28 -7.39 34.27
N ASP A 110 43.52 -7.11 35.56
CA ASP A 110 42.57 -7.43 36.62
C ASP A 110 41.27 -6.65 36.50
N ARG A 111 41.32 -5.40 36.02
CA ARG A 111 40.12 -4.59 35.78
C ARG A 111 39.41 -5.05 34.52
N ALA A 112 40.14 -5.32 33.44
CA ALA A 112 39.59 -5.88 32.22
C ALA A 112 38.78 -7.16 32.48
N ALA A 113 39.36 -8.11 33.22
CA ALA A 113 38.71 -9.36 33.57
C ALA A 113 37.43 -9.17 34.42
N ARG A 114 37.36 -8.12 35.25
CA ARG A 114 36.14 -7.80 36.02
C ARG A 114 35.06 -7.18 35.16
N LEU A 115 35.41 -6.27 34.26
CA LEU A 115 34.45 -5.62 33.34
C LEU A 115 33.91 -6.62 32.31
N ARG A 116 34.77 -7.51 31.79
CA ARG A 116 34.37 -8.61 30.91
C ARG A 116 33.33 -9.52 31.56
N ARG A 117 33.63 -10.01 32.78
CA ARG A 117 32.69 -10.85 33.54
C ARG A 117 31.39 -10.12 33.85
N LEU A 118 31.46 -8.83 34.17
CA LEU A 118 30.26 -8.03 34.41
C LEU A 118 29.39 -7.95 33.16
N ALA A 119 29.97 -7.69 31.97
CA ALA A 119 29.21 -7.66 30.73
C ALA A 119 28.55 -9.02 30.43
N ASP A 120 29.28 -10.13 30.64
CA ASP A 120 28.75 -11.49 30.47
C ASP A 120 27.61 -11.80 31.49
N ASP A 121 27.77 -11.40 32.76
CA ASP A 121 26.80 -11.61 33.84
C ASP A 121 25.50 -10.79 33.64
N LEU A 122 25.57 -9.67 32.91
CA LEU A 122 24.43 -8.79 32.62
C LEU A 122 23.60 -9.26 31.42
N ALA A 123 24.12 -10.14 30.57
CA ALA A 123 23.43 -10.59 29.35
C ALA A 123 22.02 -11.18 29.60
N PRO A 124 21.79 -12.04 30.62
CA PRO A 124 20.45 -12.53 30.91
C PRO A 124 19.46 -11.44 31.35
N THR A 125 19.95 -10.42 32.04
CA THR A 125 19.13 -9.28 32.51
C THR A 125 18.78 -8.36 31.35
N LEU A 126 19.75 -8.04 30.50
CA LEU A 126 19.51 -7.27 29.27
C LEU A 126 18.51 -7.98 28.35
N LEU A 127 18.64 -9.29 28.18
CA LEU A 127 17.67 -10.09 27.43
C LEU A 127 16.26 -10.04 28.04
N ALA A 128 16.14 -9.99 29.36
CA ALA A 128 14.85 -9.88 30.04
C ALA A 128 14.21 -8.50 29.84
N GLU A 129 15.00 -7.43 29.97
CA GLU A 129 14.55 -6.04 29.76
C GLU A 129 14.20 -5.77 28.28
N ALA A 130 14.99 -6.28 27.33
CA ALA A 130 14.70 -6.18 25.89
C ALA A 130 13.45 -6.98 25.45
N ARG A 131 12.94 -7.88 26.30
CA ARG A 131 11.70 -8.65 26.07
C ARG A 131 10.47 -8.05 26.75
N ASP A 132 10.64 -7.06 27.63
CA ASP A 132 9.52 -6.44 28.36
C ASP A 132 8.99 -5.23 27.58
N PRO A 133 7.76 -5.29 27.02
CA PRO A 133 7.23 -4.26 26.12
C PRO A 133 6.86 -2.93 26.80
N THR A 134 7.15 -2.74 28.08
CA THR A 134 6.66 -1.58 28.87
C THR A 134 7.63 -0.40 29.00
N VAL A 135 8.79 -0.38 28.34
CA VAL A 135 9.71 0.77 28.43
C VAL A 135 9.84 1.48 27.08
N VAL A 136 8.73 2.06 26.61
CA VAL A 136 8.72 3.15 25.63
C VAL A 136 7.89 4.29 26.21
N GLU A 137 8.53 5.21 26.92
CA GLU A 137 8.03 6.56 27.21
C GLU A 137 9.18 7.51 26.77
N ASP A 138 9.13 8.13 25.61
CA ASP A 138 8.48 9.43 25.37
C ASP A 138 8.17 9.64 23.85
N LEU A 139 7.54 8.64 23.21
CA LEU A 139 6.81 8.89 21.96
C LEU A 139 5.37 9.29 22.32
N PRO A 140 4.74 10.22 21.57
CA PRO A 140 3.40 10.68 21.90
C PRO A 140 2.46 9.48 22.01
N VAL A 141 1.79 9.39 23.16
CA VAL A 141 0.66 8.49 23.41
C VAL A 141 -0.20 8.45 22.14
N PRO A 142 -0.63 7.27 21.63
CA PRO A 142 -1.61 7.24 20.57
C PRO A 142 -2.91 7.80 21.15
N GLY A 143 -3.11 9.11 21.00
CA GLY A 143 -4.42 9.59 20.60
C GLY A 143 -4.76 8.87 19.30
N ASP A 144 -5.98 8.33 19.23
CA ASP A 144 -6.57 7.57 18.13
C ASP A 144 -5.61 7.32 16.97
N ALA A 145 -5.21 6.06 16.75
CA ALA A 145 -4.44 5.68 15.56
C ALA A 145 -5.00 6.46 14.37
N PRO A 146 -4.17 7.23 13.64
CA PRO A 146 -4.65 8.24 12.71
C PRO A 146 -5.71 7.60 11.82
N GLU A 147 -6.88 8.25 11.72
CA GLU A 147 -7.98 7.72 10.92
C GLU A 147 -7.43 7.33 9.53
N PRO A 148 -7.75 6.12 9.04
CA PRO A 148 -7.21 5.67 7.76
C PRO A 148 -7.49 6.69 6.68
N PHE A 149 -6.50 6.98 5.84
CA PHE A 149 -6.65 7.91 4.75
C PHE A 149 -7.65 7.35 3.74
N GLU A 150 -8.80 8.01 3.60
CA GLU A 150 -9.82 7.57 2.66
C GLU A 150 -9.39 7.89 1.22
N LEU A 151 -9.28 6.84 0.40
CA LEU A 151 -8.91 6.99 -1.00
C LEU A 151 -9.97 7.79 -1.76
N PRO A 152 -9.58 8.76 -2.62
CA PRO A 152 -10.49 9.75 -3.20
C PRO A 152 -11.30 9.23 -4.40
N PHE A 153 -11.60 7.93 -4.42
CA PHE A 153 -12.34 7.27 -5.49
C PHE A 153 -13.18 6.10 -4.96
N LEU A 154 -14.25 5.78 -5.68
CA LEU A 154 -15.00 4.56 -5.46
C LEU A 154 -14.31 3.39 -6.17
N TYR A 155 -13.92 2.37 -5.40
CA TYR A 155 -13.37 1.14 -5.95
C TYR A 155 -14.48 0.23 -6.47
N VAL A 156 -14.34 -0.16 -7.73
CA VAL A 156 -15.16 -1.16 -8.40
C VAL A 156 -14.35 -2.45 -8.51
N PRO A 157 -14.82 -3.59 -8.00
CA PRO A 157 -14.11 -4.85 -8.14
C PRO A 157 -14.10 -5.32 -9.60
N PRO A 158 -13.07 -6.08 -10.01
CA PRO A 158 -13.04 -6.70 -11.33
C PRO A 158 -14.22 -7.67 -11.51
N SER A 159 -14.64 -7.90 -12.75
CA SER A 159 -15.66 -8.91 -13.04
C SER A 159 -15.14 -10.32 -12.70
N ALA A 160 -16.03 -11.24 -12.32
CA ALA A 160 -15.64 -12.62 -12.02
C ALA A 160 -14.95 -13.32 -13.20
N THR A 161 -15.33 -12.96 -14.43
CA THR A 161 -14.72 -13.46 -15.67
C THR A 161 -13.29 -12.96 -15.84
N ASP A 162 -13.06 -11.67 -15.67
CA ASP A 162 -11.71 -11.08 -15.80
C ASP A 162 -10.79 -11.58 -14.69
N LEU A 163 -11.33 -11.73 -13.48
CA LEU A 163 -10.60 -12.30 -12.35
C LEU A 163 -10.18 -13.75 -12.61
N ALA A 164 -11.10 -14.60 -13.08
CA ALA A 164 -10.79 -16.00 -13.41
C ALA A 164 -9.75 -16.12 -14.54
N ALA A 165 -9.85 -15.26 -15.55
CA ALA A 165 -8.88 -15.20 -16.65
C ALA A 165 -7.49 -14.76 -16.14
N ALA A 166 -7.42 -13.73 -15.30
CA ALA A 166 -6.18 -13.25 -14.71
C ALA A 166 -5.54 -14.30 -13.79
N ALA A 167 -6.32 -14.96 -12.93
CA ALA A 167 -5.83 -16.00 -12.04
C ALA A 167 -5.26 -17.23 -12.79
N THR A 168 -5.84 -17.58 -13.94
CA THR A 168 -5.33 -18.68 -14.78
C THR A 168 -4.00 -18.33 -15.47
N ALA A 169 -3.74 -17.05 -15.70
CA ALA A 169 -2.57 -16.57 -16.43
C ALA A 169 -1.35 -16.31 -15.53
N VAL A 170 -1.40 -16.59 -14.23
CA VAL A 170 -0.34 -16.26 -13.26
C VAL A 170 0.92 -17.10 -13.48
N PRO A 171 2.06 -16.49 -13.86
CA PRO A 171 3.31 -17.22 -14.10
C PRO A 171 3.85 -17.99 -12.89
N LEU A 172 3.80 -17.41 -11.68
CA LEU A 172 4.30 -18.07 -10.47
C LEU A 172 3.48 -19.32 -10.10
N LEU A 173 2.15 -19.33 -10.35
CA LEU A 173 1.34 -20.52 -10.13
C LEU A 173 1.77 -21.68 -11.03
N ALA A 174 2.12 -21.40 -12.30
CA ALA A 174 2.68 -22.41 -13.19
C ALA A 174 4.03 -22.95 -12.69
N LYS A 175 4.88 -22.09 -12.10
CA LYS A 175 6.13 -22.52 -11.45
C LYS A 175 5.85 -23.38 -10.21
N LEU A 176 4.82 -23.06 -9.41
CA LEU A 176 4.44 -23.89 -8.26
C LEU A 176 3.92 -25.27 -8.68
N ASP A 177 3.13 -25.34 -9.74
CA ASP A 177 2.67 -26.63 -10.28
C ASP A 177 3.87 -27.44 -10.85
N ALA A 178 4.80 -26.80 -11.55
CA ALA A 178 6.02 -27.45 -12.03
C ALA A 178 6.92 -27.96 -10.89
N LEU A 179 7.00 -27.23 -9.77
CA LEU A 179 7.68 -27.65 -8.55
C LEU A 179 6.99 -28.90 -7.98
N ARG A 180 5.67 -28.87 -7.78
CA ARG A 180 4.89 -30.00 -7.25
C ARG A 180 5.05 -31.26 -8.11
N ASP A 181 5.01 -31.11 -9.43
CA ASP A 181 5.23 -32.20 -10.37
C ASP A 181 6.65 -32.80 -10.27
N TYR A 182 7.66 -31.96 -10.02
CA TYR A 182 9.04 -32.42 -9.81
C TYR A 182 9.20 -33.18 -8.48
N LEU A 183 8.53 -32.73 -7.42
CA LEU A 183 8.57 -33.37 -6.11
C LEU A 183 7.98 -34.78 -6.17
N GLY A 184 6.87 -34.95 -6.90
CA GLY A 184 6.13 -36.20 -6.97
C GLY A 184 5.47 -36.57 -5.63
N PRO A 185 4.72 -37.68 -5.58
CA PRO A 185 3.96 -38.08 -4.38
C PRO A 185 4.86 -38.39 -3.18
N ASP A 186 6.08 -38.86 -3.44
CA ASP A 186 7.03 -39.17 -2.38
C ASP A 186 7.75 -37.92 -1.87
N GLY A 187 7.81 -36.82 -2.63
CA GLY A 187 8.59 -35.63 -2.27
C GLY A 187 10.12 -35.81 -2.41
N LYS A 188 10.87 -34.74 -2.12
CA LYS A 188 12.34 -34.72 -2.19
C LYS A 188 12.96 -34.52 -0.82
N PRO A 189 14.10 -35.17 -0.52
CA PRO A 189 14.80 -34.98 0.74
C PRO A 189 15.35 -33.56 0.88
N LEU A 190 15.36 -33.10 2.12
CA LEU A 190 16.08 -31.92 2.60
C LEU A 190 17.28 -32.40 3.42
N THR A 191 18.33 -31.58 3.44
CA THR A 191 19.48 -31.77 4.32
C THR A 191 19.10 -31.54 5.79
N ASP A 192 20.01 -31.85 6.72
CA ASP A 192 19.82 -31.55 8.15
C ASP A 192 19.61 -30.06 8.43
N LYS A 193 20.08 -29.19 7.53
CA LYS A 193 19.89 -27.73 7.59
C LYS A 193 18.56 -27.27 6.97
N GLY A 194 17.72 -28.20 6.52
CA GLY A 194 16.45 -27.88 5.85
C GLY A 194 16.61 -27.43 4.39
N GLU A 195 17.79 -27.59 3.80
CA GLU A 195 18.07 -27.15 2.42
C GLU A 195 17.74 -28.26 1.42
N LEU A 196 17.37 -27.92 0.18
CA LEU A 196 17.29 -28.90 -0.89
C LEU A 196 18.66 -29.55 -1.14
N GLU A 197 18.68 -30.85 -1.44
CA GLU A 197 19.93 -31.48 -1.88
C GLU A 197 20.44 -30.83 -3.19
N LEU A 198 21.77 -30.73 -3.37
CA LEU A 198 22.40 -30.07 -4.51
C LEU A 198 21.88 -30.55 -5.88
N ALA A 199 21.63 -31.85 -6.04
CA ALA A 199 21.10 -32.42 -7.27
C ALA A 199 19.66 -31.93 -7.53
N ALA A 200 18.84 -31.83 -6.48
CA ALA A 200 17.48 -31.32 -6.58
C ALA A 200 17.46 -29.81 -6.82
N GLY A 201 18.30 -29.05 -6.11
CA GLY A 201 18.45 -27.61 -6.33
C GLY A 201 18.83 -27.29 -7.78
N ARG A 202 19.84 -27.97 -8.34
CA ARG A 202 20.27 -27.76 -9.74
C ARG A 202 19.16 -28.04 -10.75
N ALA A 203 18.44 -29.16 -10.57
CA ALA A 203 17.35 -29.51 -11.46
C ALA A 203 16.18 -28.52 -11.39
N LEU A 204 15.89 -27.99 -10.20
CA LEU A 204 14.82 -27.02 -9.98
C LEU A 204 15.16 -25.62 -10.51
N VAL A 205 16.42 -25.18 -10.42
CA VAL A 205 16.86 -23.91 -11.02
C VAL A 205 16.57 -23.90 -12.54
N GLU A 206 16.94 -24.98 -13.23
CA GLU A 206 16.70 -25.12 -14.67
C GLU A 206 15.21 -25.25 -14.99
N ARG A 207 14.48 -26.09 -14.25
CA ARG A 207 13.07 -26.38 -14.52
C ARG A 207 12.13 -25.21 -14.22
N LEU A 208 12.43 -24.45 -13.17
CA LEU A 208 11.60 -23.33 -12.72
C LEU A 208 12.09 -21.99 -13.28
N ASP A 209 13.21 -22.00 -14.01
CA ASP A 209 13.85 -20.82 -14.59
C ASP A 209 14.01 -19.71 -13.54
N THR A 210 14.67 -20.03 -12.42
CA THR A 210 14.90 -19.08 -11.32
C THR A 210 16.07 -18.14 -11.60
N GLY A 211 16.95 -18.50 -12.53
CA GLY A 211 18.14 -17.72 -12.89
C GLY A 211 19.24 -17.72 -11.82
N ASP A 212 19.13 -18.53 -10.77
CA ASP A 212 20.19 -18.67 -9.77
C ASP A 212 21.44 -19.32 -10.38
N VAL A 213 22.62 -18.84 -9.97
CA VAL A 213 23.90 -19.40 -10.41
C VAL A 213 24.46 -20.28 -9.29
N LEU A 214 24.49 -21.59 -9.53
CA LEU A 214 24.97 -22.55 -8.53
C LEU A 214 26.51 -22.65 -8.54
N ASP A 215 27.12 -22.82 -9.71
CA ASP A 215 28.58 -22.86 -9.84
C ASP A 215 29.06 -21.53 -10.40
N PHE A 216 29.98 -20.88 -9.69
CA PHE A 216 30.49 -19.56 -10.06
C PHE A 216 31.85 -19.68 -10.73
N GLU A 217 32.03 -19.04 -11.89
CA GLU A 217 33.32 -18.98 -12.60
C GLU A 217 33.81 -17.54 -12.66
N LEU A 218 35.02 -17.29 -12.15
CA LEU A 218 35.67 -15.98 -12.21
C LEU A 218 37.02 -16.12 -12.93
N GLY A 219 37.02 -15.81 -14.23
CA GLY A 219 38.18 -16.06 -15.09
C GLY A 219 38.46 -17.56 -15.22
N GLU A 220 39.63 -18.01 -14.79
CA GLU A 220 40.00 -19.44 -14.78
C GLU A 220 39.57 -20.17 -13.50
N LEU A 221 39.11 -19.45 -12.47
CA LEU A 221 38.74 -20.01 -11.16
C LEU A 221 37.29 -20.50 -11.18
N LYS A 222 37.09 -21.79 -10.88
CA LYS A 222 35.76 -22.42 -10.74
C LYS A 222 35.46 -22.68 -9.26
N TYR A 223 34.34 -22.14 -8.79
CA TYR A 223 33.84 -22.29 -7.43
C TYR A 223 32.55 -23.14 -7.46
N PRO A 224 32.65 -24.46 -7.27
CA PRO A 224 31.47 -25.31 -7.23
C PRO A 224 30.66 -25.07 -5.96
N ALA A 225 29.33 -25.06 -6.05
CA ALA A 225 28.49 -24.95 -4.86
C ALA A 225 28.68 -26.13 -3.92
N ARG A 226 28.70 -25.82 -2.62
CA ARG A 226 28.72 -26.82 -1.54
C ARG A 226 27.34 -27.04 -0.90
N SER A 227 26.39 -26.15 -1.17
CA SER A 227 25.04 -26.14 -0.61
C SER A 227 24.11 -25.32 -1.53
N THR A 228 22.80 -25.53 -1.42
CA THR A 228 21.78 -24.73 -2.12
C THR A 228 21.38 -23.45 -1.37
N ALA A 229 22.01 -23.13 -0.23
CA ALA A 229 21.70 -21.93 0.55
C ALA A 229 21.87 -20.63 -0.27
N ALA A 230 22.79 -20.62 -1.24
CA ALA A 230 23.03 -19.49 -2.12
C ALA A 230 21.97 -19.32 -3.25
N LEU A 231 21.09 -20.30 -3.46
CA LEU A 231 20.03 -20.25 -4.48
C LEU A 231 18.82 -19.45 -3.98
N ARG A 232 18.99 -18.14 -3.78
CA ARG A 232 18.00 -17.31 -3.09
C ARG A 232 16.66 -17.22 -3.82
N ARG A 233 16.65 -17.17 -5.16
CA ARG A 233 15.37 -17.09 -5.91
C ARG A 233 14.62 -18.41 -5.84
N LEU A 234 15.32 -19.54 -5.94
CA LEU A 234 14.73 -20.85 -5.69
C LEU A 234 14.22 -20.98 -4.25
N ASN A 235 15.01 -20.58 -3.25
CA ASN A 235 14.63 -20.70 -1.84
C ASN A 235 13.43 -19.80 -1.52
N PHE A 236 13.38 -18.57 -2.06
CA PHE A 236 12.21 -17.70 -2.00
C PHE A 236 10.96 -18.37 -2.61
N LEU A 237 11.09 -18.94 -3.81
CA LEU A 237 9.97 -19.62 -4.48
C LEU A 237 9.47 -20.83 -3.69
N VAL A 238 10.38 -21.62 -3.09
CA VAL A 238 10.01 -22.75 -2.22
C VAL A 238 9.34 -22.26 -0.95
N GLN A 239 9.84 -21.19 -0.32
CA GLN A 239 9.22 -20.60 0.87
C GLN A 239 7.80 -20.11 0.56
N VAL A 240 7.62 -19.35 -0.53
CA VAL A 240 6.30 -18.91 -1.00
C VAL A 240 5.38 -20.10 -1.25
N ALA A 241 5.90 -21.19 -1.81
CA ALA A 241 5.12 -22.41 -2.03
C ALA A 241 4.68 -23.08 -0.72
N ILE A 242 5.52 -23.03 0.32
CA ILE A 242 5.21 -23.54 1.67
C ILE A 242 4.11 -22.67 2.30
N GLU A 243 4.32 -21.36 2.35
CA GLU A 243 3.38 -20.42 2.96
C GLU A 243 2.03 -20.40 2.24
N ALA A 244 2.02 -20.57 0.91
CA ALA A 244 0.78 -20.68 0.15
C ALA A 244 0.04 -22.03 0.37
N GLY A 245 0.72 -23.04 0.94
CA GLY A 245 0.22 -24.40 1.09
C GLY A 245 0.30 -25.24 -0.20
N ALA A 246 1.09 -24.83 -1.18
CA ALA A 246 1.33 -25.57 -2.41
C ALA A 246 2.24 -26.79 -2.18
N VAL A 247 3.15 -26.69 -1.22
CA VAL A 247 4.04 -27.75 -0.75
C VAL A 247 4.09 -27.77 0.78
N ASP A 248 4.35 -28.93 1.36
CA ASP A 248 4.52 -29.14 2.80
C ASP A 248 5.93 -29.65 3.11
N VAL A 249 6.42 -29.36 4.31
CA VAL A 249 7.64 -29.96 4.86
C VAL A 249 7.27 -31.02 5.89
N HIS A 250 7.66 -32.27 5.66
CA HIS A 250 7.45 -33.37 6.60
C HIS A 250 8.68 -34.26 6.70
N ARG A 251 9.20 -34.48 7.93
CA ARG A 251 10.34 -35.37 8.22
C ARG A 251 11.54 -35.16 7.28
N HIS A 252 12.04 -33.92 7.20
CA HIS A 252 13.15 -33.53 6.30
C HIS A 252 12.88 -33.84 4.82
N ARG A 253 11.64 -33.70 4.36
CA ARG A 253 11.27 -33.80 2.95
C ARG A 253 10.30 -32.70 2.61
N VAL A 254 10.39 -32.20 1.37
CA VAL A 254 9.40 -31.29 0.80
C VAL A 254 8.53 -32.09 -0.16
N LEU A 255 7.21 -31.98 0.00
CA LEU A 255 6.20 -32.79 -0.70
C LEU A 255 5.04 -31.90 -1.18
N PRO A 256 4.25 -32.32 -2.18
CA PRO A 256 3.09 -31.54 -2.62
C PRO A 256 2.04 -31.40 -1.52
N GLY A 257 1.52 -30.18 -1.34
CA GLY A 257 0.44 -29.88 -0.41
C GLY A 257 -0.86 -30.56 -0.83
N GLN A 258 -1.56 -31.17 0.12
CA GLN A 258 -2.73 -32.01 -0.18
C GLN A 258 -3.93 -31.20 -0.67
N GLU A 259 -4.18 -30.04 -0.08
CA GLU A 259 -5.36 -29.22 -0.37
C GLU A 259 -5.17 -28.28 -1.56
N TRP A 260 -3.92 -28.04 -2.00
CA TRP A 260 -3.65 -27.11 -3.10
C TRP A 260 -4.40 -27.49 -4.38
N GLY A 261 -4.45 -28.79 -4.68
CA GLY A 261 -5.11 -29.33 -5.88
C GLY A 261 -6.62 -29.10 -5.91
N THR A 262 -7.27 -28.92 -4.75
CA THR A 262 -8.73 -28.74 -4.65
C THR A 262 -9.14 -27.27 -4.72
N ARG A 263 -8.23 -26.33 -4.45
CA ARG A 263 -8.48 -24.89 -4.57
C ARG A 263 -8.67 -24.49 -6.04
N SER A 264 -9.61 -23.56 -6.26
CA SER A 264 -9.80 -22.87 -7.54
C SER A 264 -8.58 -22.01 -7.90
N PRO A 265 -8.42 -21.62 -9.18
CA PRO A 265 -7.32 -20.74 -9.58
C PRO A 265 -7.27 -19.41 -8.79
N VAL A 266 -8.43 -18.85 -8.46
CA VAL A 266 -8.53 -17.59 -7.70
C VAL A 266 -8.05 -17.80 -6.26
N GLU A 267 -8.52 -18.83 -5.56
CA GLU A 267 -8.09 -19.15 -4.19
C GLU A 267 -6.58 -19.44 -4.11
N ARG A 268 -6.01 -20.09 -5.14
CA ARG A 268 -4.55 -20.29 -5.24
C ARG A 268 -3.79 -18.98 -5.43
N ALA A 269 -4.33 -18.07 -6.24
CA ALA A 269 -3.72 -16.76 -6.48
C ALA A 269 -3.79 -15.85 -5.25
N GLU A 270 -4.89 -15.88 -4.51
CA GLU A 270 -5.04 -15.22 -3.20
C GLU A 270 -4.00 -15.74 -2.20
N SER A 271 -3.89 -17.07 -2.08
CA SER A 271 -2.92 -17.73 -1.20
C SER A 271 -1.48 -17.38 -1.59
N LEU A 272 -1.18 -17.34 -2.90
CA LEU A 272 0.12 -16.94 -3.42
C LEU A 272 0.47 -15.50 -3.04
N PHE A 273 -0.47 -14.56 -3.19
CA PHE A 273 -0.22 -13.16 -2.86
C PHE A 273 0.04 -12.98 -1.35
N ALA A 274 -0.79 -13.59 -0.51
CA ALA A 274 -0.59 -13.60 0.94
C ALA A 274 0.80 -14.18 1.32
N ALA A 275 1.19 -15.29 0.70
CA ALA A 275 2.48 -15.93 0.91
C ALA A 275 3.66 -15.05 0.48
N ILE A 276 3.52 -14.27 -0.60
CA ILE A 276 4.54 -13.32 -1.04
C ILE A 276 4.74 -12.22 0.00
N LEU A 277 3.66 -11.63 0.53
CA LEU A 277 3.75 -10.60 1.57
C LEU A 277 4.44 -11.15 2.83
N LEU A 278 4.05 -12.34 3.28
CA LEU A 278 4.65 -13.01 4.44
C LEU A 278 6.13 -13.36 4.22
N SER A 279 6.50 -13.76 3.00
CA SER A 279 7.86 -14.18 2.68
C SER A 279 8.83 -13.00 2.50
N ARG A 280 8.34 -11.75 2.46
CA ARG A 280 9.15 -10.53 2.30
C ARG A 280 10.17 -10.62 1.14
N PRO A 281 9.75 -10.35 -0.10
CA PRO A 281 10.55 -10.64 -1.30
C PRO A 281 11.97 -10.11 -1.25
N LEU A 282 12.16 -8.84 -0.88
CA LEU A 282 13.48 -8.23 -0.86
C LEU A 282 14.35 -8.81 0.26
N ARG A 283 13.76 -9.02 1.44
CA ARG A 283 14.45 -9.68 2.56
C ARG A 283 14.92 -11.10 2.21
N SER A 284 14.11 -11.85 1.47
CA SER A 284 14.44 -13.22 1.04
C SER A 284 15.45 -13.29 -0.11
N LEU A 285 15.46 -12.28 -1.00
CA LEU A 285 16.34 -12.25 -2.17
C LEU A 285 17.74 -11.69 -1.85
N HIS A 286 17.90 -10.94 -0.76
CA HIS A 286 19.18 -10.35 -0.34
C HIS A 286 19.87 -11.09 0.81
N SER A 287 21.18 -10.84 0.95
CA SER A 287 21.98 -11.45 2.00
C SER A 287 21.82 -10.62 3.24
N ALA A 288 21.45 -11.23 4.35
CA ALA A 288 21.44 -10.52 5.62
C ALA A 288 22.83 -10.18 6.17
N GLN A 289 23.89 -10.71 5.54
CA GLN A 289 25.21 -10.85 6.16
C GLN A 289 26.22 -9.76 5.81
N LEU A 290 25.88 -8.80 4.95
CA LEU A 290 26.88 -7.82 4.47
C LEU A 290 26.53 -6.35 4.77
N TYR A 291 25.25 -6.00 5.06
CA TYR A 291 24.81 -4.61 5.30
C TYR A 291 23.54 -4.55 6.16
N PRO A 292 23.64 -4.35 7.49
CA PRO A 292 22.48 -4.32 8.40
C PRO A 292 21.46 -3.22 8.09
N GLU A 293 21.91 -2.03 7.70
CA GLU A 293 21.11 -0.87 7.30
C GLU A 293 20.22 -1.12 6.07
N GLN A 294 20.58 -2.08 5.20
CA GLN A 294 19.74 -2.49 4.07
C GLN A 294 18.50 -3.27 4.54
N HIS A 295 18.48 -3.85 5.75
CA HIS A 295 17.28 -4.56 6.25
C HIS A 295 16.12 -3.63 6.54
N VAL A 296 16.39 -2.47 7.14
CA VAL A 296 15.33 -1.48 7.41
C VAL A 296 14.71 -1.01 6.10
N MET A 297 15.53 -0.85 5.05
CA MET A 297 15.06 -0.49 3.72
C MET A 297 14.24 -1.59 3.07
N HIS A 298 14.75 -2.83 3.05
CA HIS A 298 14.00 -3.96 2.48
C HIS A 298 12.68 -4.20 3.22
N ASP A 299 12.67 -4.12 4.56
CA ASP A 299 11.47 -4.27 5.36
C ASP A 299 10.46 -3.14 5.07
N LEU A 300 10.92 -1.88 4.94
CA LEU A 300 10.07 -0.76 4.54
C LEU A 300 9.44 -0.97 3.15
N LEU A 301 10.22 -1.45 2.18
CA LEU A 301 9.74 -1.68 0.82
C LEU A 301 8.79 -2.88 0.73
N ASP A 302 9.12 -3.98 1.43
CA ASP A 302 8.30 -5.19 1.50
C ASP A 302 6.98 -4.93 2.27
N ASP A 303 7.03 -4.26 3.41
CA ASP A 303 5.83 -3.92 4.20
C ASP A 303 4.99 -2.83 3.50
N GLY A 304 5.62 -2.01 2.65
CA GLY A 304 4.96 -0.95 1.88
C GLY A 304 4.17 -1.42 0.65
N ILE A 305 4.21 -2.71 0.26
CA ILE A 305 3.60 -3.22 -0.99
C ILE A 305 2.16 -2.73 -1.20
N ALA A 306 1.31 -2.82 -0.19
CA ALA A 306 -0.09 -2.37 -0.29
C ALA A 306 -0.19 -0.85 -0.51
N CYS A 307 0.64 -0.07 0.17
CA CYS A 307 0.73 1.38 0.00
C CYS A 307 1.15 1.77 -1.43
N TRP A 308 2.17 1.10 -1.98
CA TRP A 308 2.67 1.36 -3.33
C TRP A 308 1.63 1.04 -4.42
N LEU A 309 0.74 0.08 -4.17
CA LEU A 309 -0.28 -0.37 -5.12
C LEU A 309 -1.63 0.37 -4.97
N ALA A 310 -1.89 1.00 -3.82
CA ALA A 310 -3.16 1.67 -3.52
C ALA A 310 -3.63 2.67 -4.61
N PRO A 311 -2.77 3.53 -5.19
CA PRO A 311 -3.19 4.47 -6.24
C PRO A 311 -3.64 3.78 -7.54
N LEU A 312 -3.13 2.58 -7.81
CA LEU A 312 -3.44 1.83 -9.02
C LEU A 312 -4.80 1.12 -8.95
N LEU A 313 -5.52 1.20 -7.82
CA LEU A 313 -6.86 0.63 -7.64
C LEU A 313 -7.95 1.45 -8.33
N GLN A 314 -7.69 2.73 -8.61
CA GLN A 314 -8.60 3.54 -9.39
C GLN A 314 -8.75 2.94 -10.80
N ASP A 315 -9.98 2.88 -11.30
CA ASP A 315 -10.27 2.24 -12.57
C ASP A 315 -9.46 2.88 -13.72
N GLY A 316 -8.79 2.04 -14.52
CA GLY A 316 -7.93 2.48 -15.61
C GLY A 316 -6.61 3.14 -15.20
N ALA A 317 -6.28 3.22 -13.90
CA ALA A 317 -5.04 3.83 -13.42
C ALA A 317 -3.79 3.13 -13.95
N LYS A 318 -2.81 3.94 -14.33
CA LYS A 318 -1.51 3.52 -14.83
C LYS A 318 -0.48 4.53 -14.34
N LEU A 319 0.62 4.06 -13.75
CA LEU A 319 1.69 4.93 -13.27
C LEU A 319 3.00 4.59 -13.99
N PRO A 320 3.77 5.60 -14.44
CA PRO A 320 5.17 5.40 -14.76
C PRO A 320 5.92 4.82 -13.55
N PHE A 321 6.90 3.95 -13.81
CA PHE A 321 7.74 3.38 -12.76
C PHE A 321 8.43 4.47 -11.93
N GLU A 322 8.88 5.54 -12.58
CA GLU A 322 9.55 6.69 -11.99
C GLU A 322 8.64 7.44 -11.01
N SER A 323 7.34 7.50 -11.28
CA SER A 323 6.38 8.11 -10.36
C SER A 323 6.20 7.30 -9.08
N LEU A 324 6.32 5.96 -9.14
CA LEU A 324 6.35 5.13 -7.93
C LEU A 324 7.65 5.37 -7.15
N LEU A 325 8.79 5.47 -7.84
CA LEU A 325 10.08 5.77 -7.21
C LEU A 325 10.08 7.12 -6.48
N GLU A 326 9.55 8.18 -7.08
CA GLU A 326 9.47 9.49 -6.44
C GLU A 326 8.80 9.42 -5.06
N TRP A 327 7.74 8.62 -4.93
CA TRP A 327 7.02 8.45 -3.67
C TRP A 327 7.79 7.60 -2.67
N VAL A 328 8.38 6.51 -3.14
CA VAL A 328 9.22 5.64 -2.32
C VAL A 328 10.42 6.44 -1.78
N HIS A 329 11.10 7.20 -2.63
CA HIS A 329 12.21 8.07 -2.20
C HIS A 329 11.76 9.12 -1.18
N ALA A 330 10.57 9.73 -1.35
CA ALA A 330 10.05 10.67 -0.37
C ALA A 330 9.79 10.01 1.00
N LEU A 331 9.23 8.79 1.02
CA LEU A 331 8.99 8.05 2.27
C LEU A 331 10.31 7.60 2.91
N VAL A 332 11.21 7.06 2.11
CA VAL A 332 12.56 6.65 2.52
C VAL A 332 13.32 7.83 3.12
N ALA A 333 13.26 9.01 2.50
CA ALA A 333 13.89 10.22 3.01
C ALA A 333 13.27 10.67 4.36
N ALA A 334 11.95 10.54 4.52
CA ALA A 334 11.24 10.90 5.75
C ALA A 334 11.53 9.97 6.93
N GLN A 335 11.85 8.70 6.67
CA GLN A 335 12.19 7.69 7.67
C GLN A 335 13.64 7.80 8.17
N ARG A 336 14.46 8.74 7.63
CA ARG A 336 15.89 8.86 8.02
C ARG A 336 16.07 9.55 9.38
N PRO A 337 16.77 8.96 10.36
CA PRO A 337 16.98 9.58 11.67
C PRO A 337 17.97 10.77 11.73
N SER A 338 18.79 11.08 10.71
CA SER A 338 19.75 12.20 10.75
C SER A 338 20.42 12.48 9.38
N PRO A 339 20.93 13.71 9.09
CA PRO A 339 21.53 14.11 7.80
C PRO A 339 22.97 13.60 7.55
N ARG A 340 23.37 12.47 8.15
CA ARG A 340 24.77 11.98 8.15
C ARG A 340 25.18 11.15 6.93
N TRP A 341 24.41 11.18 5.84
CA TRP A 341 24.75 10.49 4.59
C TRP A 341 25.53 11.45 3.69
N TYR A 342 26.69 11.01 3.18
CA TYR A 342 27.49 11.84 2.28
C TYR A 342 26.79 12.00 0.93
N ALA A 343 26.99 13.12 0.24
CA ALA A 343 26.37 13.38 -1.07
C ALA A 343 26.69 12.30 -2.14
N ASP A 344 27.82 11.59 -2.03
CA ASP A 344 28.19 10.48 -2.92
C ASP A 344 27.44 9.14 -2.58
N GLU A 345 26.85 9.03 -1.38
CA GLU A 345 26.06 7.86 -0.95
C GLU A 345 24.57 8.01 -1.29
N GLU A 346 24.09 9.24 -1.52
CA GLU A 346 22.69 9.51 -1.87
C GLU A 346 22.34 8.98 -3.27
N ASP A 347 23.18 9.26 -4.27
CA ASP A 347 23.08 8.68 -5.62
C ASP A 347 23.14 7.14 -5.57
N THR A 348 23.89 6.58 -4.61
CA THR A 348 24.06 5.14 -4.44
C THR A 348 22.81 4.52 -3.81
N LEU A 349 22.20 5.17 -2.82
CA LEU A 349 20.95 4.73 -2.18
C LEU A 349 19.75 4.84 -3.13
N GLU A 350 19.66 5.90 -3.92
CA GLU A 350 18.61 6.04 -4.93
C GLU A 350 18.68 4.90 -5.95
N ALA A 351 19.89 4.57 -6.42
CA ALA A 351 20.12 3.45 -7.32
C ALA A 351 19.73 2.10 -6.69
N TYR A 352 19.98 1.88 -5.39
CA TYR A 352 19.56 0.66 -4.69
C TYR A 352 18.04 0.56 -4.56
N VAL A 353 17.37 1.65 -4.14
CA VAL A 353 15.90 1.69 -4.03
C VAL A 353 15.25 1.45 -5.39
N GLU A 354 15.80 2.04 -6.45
CA GLU A 354 15.34 1.75 -7.81
C GLU A 354 15.49 0.26 -8.15
N ASP A 355 16.66 -0.32 -7.87
CA ASP A 355 16.91 -1.72 -8.16
C ASP A 355 15.97 -2.65 -7.38
N ASP A 356 15.72 -2.35 -6.11
CA ASP A 356 14.82 -3.12 -5.25
C ASP A 356 13.36 -2.99 -5.67
N MET A 357 12.91 -1.79 -6.00
CA MET A 357 11.56 -1.59 -6.55
C MET A 357 11.37 -2.33 -7.87
N GLY A 358 12.40 -2.36 -8.71
CA GLY A 358 12.39 -3.17 -9.94
C GLY A 358 12.22 -4.67 -9.66
N ARG A 359 12.95 -5.21 -8.68
CA ARG A 359 12.82 -6.61 -8.26
C ARG A 359 11.45 -6.91 -7.66
N LEU A 360 10.95 -6.04 -6.80
CA LEU A 360 9.66 -6.17 -6.14
C LEU A 360 8.52 -6.19 -7.18
N LEU A 361 8.53 -5.24 -8.11
CA LEU A 361 7.56 -5.21 -9.20
C LEU A 361 7.67 -6.42 -10.14
N ASP A 362 8.88 -6.94 -10.37
CA ASP A 362 9.03 -8.18 -11.14
C ASP A 362 8.40 -9.38 -10.42
N VAL A 363 8.56 -9.49 -9.09
CA VAL A 363 7.88 -10.51 -8.29
C VAL A 363 6.36 -10.35 -8.39
N LEU A 364 5.82 -9.14 -8.22
CA LEU A 364 4.39 -8.86 -8.34
C LEU A 364 3.86 -9.11 -9.76
N ARG A 365 4.68 -8.86 -10.79
CA ARG A 365 4.37 -9.16 -12.19
C ARG A 365 4.30 -10.66 -12.43
N GLN A 366 5.27 -11.42 -11.92
CA GLN A 366 5.26 -12.88 -11.99
C GLN A 366 4.13 -13.50 -11.13
N ALA A 367 3.69 -12.81 -10.07
CA ALA A 367 2.50 -13.15 -9.28
C ALA A 367 1.18 -12.79 -9.98
N GLY A 368 1.24 -12.12 -11.13
CA GLY A 368 0.07 -11.68 -11.88
C GLY A 368 -0.70 -10.54 -11.21
N VAL A 369 -0.14 -9.88 -10.19
CA VAL A 369 -0.75 -8.75 -9.47
C VAL A 369 -0.67 -7.48 -10.31
N VAL A 370 0.51 -7.21 -10.87
CA VAL A 370 0.74 -6.04 -11.74
C VAL A 370 0.99 -6.45 -13.18
N ARG A 371 0.57 -5.59 -14.10
CA ARG A 371 1.03 -5.57 -15.49
C ARG A 371 2.04 -4.45 -15.62
N TRP A 372 3.26 -4.80 -16.03
CA TRP A 372 4.34 -3.86 -16.27
C TRP A 372 4.68 -3.85 -17.76
N THR A 373 4.33 -2.78 -18.47
CA THR A 373 4.56 -2.62 -19.91
C THR A 373 5.69 -1.66 -20.19
N ASP A 374 6.40 -1.89 -21.30
CA ASP A 374 7.54 -1.07 -21.75
C ASP A 374 8.68 -0.96 -20.71
N ALA A 375 8.77 -1.94 -19.80
CA ALA A 375 9.88 -2.06 -18.86
C ALA A 375 11.19 -2.32 -19.62
N LEU A 376 12.25 -1.66 -19.17
CA LEU A 376 13.58 -1.75 -19.73
C LEU A 376 14.42 -2.73 -18.91
N GLU A 377 14.98 -3.72 -19.59
CA GLU A 377 15.89 -4.68 -18.98
C GLU A 377 17.24 -4.03 -18.67
N ARG A 378 17.71 -4.18 -17.43
CA ARG A 378 19.04 -3.81 -16.96
C ARG A 378 19.83 -5.08 -16.66
N PRO A 379 20.77 -5.49 -17.53
CA PRO A 379 21.63 -6.64 -17.27
C PRO A 379 22.43 -6.44 -15.98
N GLN A 380 22.42 -7.44 -15.11
CA GLN A 380 23.20 -7.43 -13.88
C GLN A 380 24.52 -8.19 -14.10
N PRO A 381 25.64 -7.78 -13.45
CA PRO A 381 26.91 -8.48 -13.58
C PRO A 381 26.83 -9.96 -13.18
N LEU A 382 25.92 -10.28 -12.25
CA LEU A 382 25.66 -11.63 -11.75
C LEU A 382 24.16 -11.86 -11.56
N GLY A 383 23.71 -13.06 -11.91
CA GLY A 383 22.29 -13.44 -11.83
C GLY A 383 21.45 -12.87 -12.98
N PRO A 384 20.12 -12.94 -12.88
CA PRO A 384 19.22 -12.44 -13.92
C PRO A 384 19.14 -10.91 -13.89
N SER A 385 18.77 -10.34 -15.04
CA SER A 385 18.59 -8.91 -15.22
C SER A 385 17.59 -8.31 -14.23
N ASN A 386 17.80 -7.04 -13.92
CA ASN A 386 16.82 -6.21 -13.25
C ASN A 386 15.97 -5.44 -14.28
N TRP A 387 14.95 -4.71 -13.82
CA TRP A 387 14.03 -3.97 -14.67
C TRP A 387 13.83 -2.55 -14.14
N THR A 388 13.66 -1.59 -15.05
CA THR A 388 13.36 -0.18 -14.76
C THR A 388 12.33 0.35 -15.76
N GLY A 389 11.83 1.56 -15.53
CA GLY A 389 11.03 2.33 -16.46
C GLY A 389 9.72 1.67 -16.86
N GLY A 390 9.08 2.19 -17.90
CA GLY A 390 7.80 1.68 -18.37
C GLY A 390 6.62 2.09 -17.48
N THR A 391 5.52 1.36 -17.59
CA THR A 391 4.25 1.71 -16.94
C THR A 391 3.65 0.51 -16.21
N VAL A 392 3.29 0.74 -14.96
CA VAL A 392 2.70 -0.23 -14.03
C VAL A 392 1.20 0.01 -13.92
N ALA A 393 0.42 -1.07 -13.94
CA ALA A 393 -1.01 -1.07 -13.67
C ALA A 393 -1.39 -2.33 -12.92
N LEU A 394 -2.44 -2.30 -12.10
CA LEU A 394 -2.98 -3.54 -11.53
C LEU A 394 -3.66 -4.38 -12.61
N THR A 395 -3.52 -5.70 -12.52
CA THR A 395 -4.36 -6.64 -13.28
C THR A 395 -5.73 -6.77 -12.60
N ALA A 396 -6.66 -7.52 -13.20
CA ALA A 396 -7.88 -7.91 -12.49
C ALA A 396 -7.58 -8.66 -11.19
N LEU A 397 -6.57 -9.55 -11.18
CA LEU A 397 -6.15 -10.22 -9.95
C LEU A 397 -5.59 -9.23 -8.92
N GLY A 398 -4.72 -8.30 -9.33
CA GLY A 398 -4.15 -7.31 -8.42
C GLY A 398 -5.23 -6.41 -7.80
N ARG A 399 -6.19 -5.96 -8.61
CA ARG A 399 -7.35 -5.21 -8.10
C ARG A 399 -8.16 -6.02 -7.11
N HIS A 400 -8.26 -7.34 -7.26
CA HIS A 400 -9.00 -8.21 -6.35
C HIS A 400 -8.28 -8.43 -5.01
N VAL A 401 -6.96 -8.66 -5.01
CA VAL A 401 -6.23 -9.06 -3.78
C VAL A 401 -5.72 -7.90 -2.93
N VAL A 402 -5.34 -6.77 -3.53
CA VAL A 402 -4.76 -5.62 -2.80
C VAL A 402 -5.72 -4.98 -1.78
N PRO A 403 -7.03 -4.81 -2.07
CA PRO A 403 -7.97 -4.18 -1.14
C PRO A 403 -8.03 -4.79 0.27
N GLU A 404 -7.72 -6.07 0.43
CA GLU A 404 -7.73 -6.75 1.74
C GLU A 404 -6.59 -6.29 2.67
N TYR A 405 -5.57 -5.62 2.14
CA TYR A 405 -4.36 -5.20 2.89
C TYR A 405 -4.27 -3.68 3.06
N LEU A 406 -5.27 -2.92 2.62
CA LEU A 406 -5.24 -1.47 2.65
C LEU A 406 -5.48 -0.88 4.04
N GLU A 407 -6.38 -1.47 4.82
CA GLU A 407 -6.68 -0.99 6.17
C GLU A 407 -5.43 -1.06 7.06
N ASP A 408 -4.71 -2.18 7.02
CA ASP A 408 -3.43 -2.37 7.71
C ASP A 408 -2.34 -1.40 7.21
N ALA A 409 -2.42 -0.99 5.93
CA ALA A 409 -1.55 0.01 5.33
C ALA A 409 -1.99 1.47 5.61
N GLY A 410 -3.04 1.67 6.43
CA GLY A 410 -3.54 3.00 6.82
C GLY A 410 -4.46 3.67 5.80
N PHE A 411 -5.07 2.91 4.88
CA PHE A 411 -6.01 3.42 3.88
C PHE A 411 -7.42 2.90 4.10
N ALA A 412 -8.42 3.78 3.99
CA ALA A 412 -9.82 3.41 3.86
C ALA A 412 -10.23 3.39 2.38
N LEU A 413 -10.81 2.28 1.92
CA LEU A 413 -11.29 2.13 0.55
C LEU A 413 -12.82 2.08 0.53
N ARG A 414 -13.45 3.00 -0.21
CA ARG A 414 -14.87 2.89 -0.55
C ARG A 414 -15.04 1.82 -1.62
N ARG A 415 -15.66 0.69 -1.30
CA ARG A 415 -15.76 -0.48 -2.20
C ARG A 415 -17.20 -0.76 -2.66
N LEU A 416 -17.35 -1.15 -3.92
CA LEU A 416 -18.59 -1.60 -4.53
C LEU A 416 -18.90 -3.09 -4.27
N ASP A 417 -17.99 -3.90 -3.74
CA ASP A 417 -18.33 -5.29 -3.34
C ASP A 417 -19.20 -5.35 -2.07
N ARG A 418 -19.18 -4.31 -1.23
CA ARG A 418 -20.15 -4.08 -0.14
C ARG A 418 -21.44 -3.42 -0.61
N ILE A 419 -21.64 -3.28 -1.93
CA ILE A 419 -22.85 -2.64 -2.49
C ILE A 419 -24.14 -3.39 -2.14
N ASN A 420 -24.04 -4.68 -1.82
CA ASN A 420 -25.18 -5.44 -1.32
C ASN A 420 -25.67 -4.95 0.06
N ASP A 421 -24.88 -4.16 0.78
CA ASP A 421 -25.27 -3.57 2.07
C ASP A 421 -25.77 -2.13 1.95
N TRP A 422 -25.51 -1.47 0.82
CA TRP A 422 -25.91 -0.09 0.57
C TRP A 422 -27.43 0.07 0.51
N ASP A 423 -27.92 1.23 0.92
CA ASP A 423 -29.26 1.67 0.59
C ASP A 423 -29.30 2.29 -0.83
N ALA A 424 -30.47 2.76 -1.27
CA ALA A 424 -30.59 3.37 -2.59
C ALA A 424 -30.07 4.80 -2.65
N THR A 425 -29.95 5.50 -1.52
CA THR A 425 -29.34 6.83 -1.43
C THR A 425 -27.83 6.73 -1.65
N ASP A 426 -27.18 5.75 -1.03
CA ASP A 426 -25.76 5.43 -1.23
C ASP A 426 -25.48 5.09 -2.70
N LEU A 427 -26.36 4.30 -3.34
CA LEU A 427 -26.27 3.99 -4.77
C LEU A 427 -26.32 5.26 -5.64
N ILE A 428 -27.32 6.13 -5.41
CA ILE A 428 -27.48 7.39 -6.17
C ILE A 428 -26.26 8.30 -5.95
N GLY A 429 -25.79 8.42 -4.71
CA GLY A 429 -24.58 9.16 -4.36
C GLY A 429 -23.34 8.63 -5.08
N ALA A 430 -23.16 7.30 -5.13
CA ALA A 430 -22.08 6.66 -5.87
C ALA A 430 -22.17 6.93 -7.38
N MET A 431 -23.36 6.86 -7.97
CA MET A 431 -23.58 7.16 -9.39
C MET A 431 -23.19 8.60 -9.77
N LEU A 432 -23.36 9.56 -8.86
CA LEU A 432 -22.95 10.95 -9.07
C LEU A 432 -21.41 11.13 -9.12
N LEU A 433 -20.66 10.20 -8.53
CA LEU A 433 -19.20 10.27 -8.45
C LEU A 433 -18.48 9.48 -9.55
N VAL A 434 -19.17 8.53 -10.18
CA VAL A 434 -18.58 7.67 -11.21
C VAL A 434 -19.03 8.06 -12.62
N GLY A 435 -18.22 7.69 -13.61
CA GLY A 435 -18.58 7.87 -15.02
C GLY A 435 -19.79 7.06 -15.43
N LYS A 436 -20.51 7.52 -16.46
CA LYS A 436 -21.72 6.88 -17.00
C LYS A 436 -21.50 5.41 -17.39
N ASP A 437 -20.31 5.07 -17.88
CA ASP A 437 -19.95 3.69 -18.27
C ASP A 437 -19.99 2.70 -17.08
N THR A 438 -19.90 3.20 -15.85
CA THR A 438 -19.93 2.41 -14.61
C THR A 438 -21.34 2.25 -14.04
N HIS A 439 -22.33 3.04 -14.49
CA HIS A 439 -23.69 3.03 -13.93
C HIS A 439 -24.39 1.68 -14.10
N VAL A 440 -24.32 1.09 -15.29
CA VAL A 440 -24.95 -0.21 -15.59
C VAL A 440 -24.41 -1.34 -14.71
N PRO A 441 -23.07 -1.59 -14.64
CA PRO A 441 -22.55 -2.64 -13.77
C PRO A 441 -22.75 -2.34 -12.28
N LEU A 442 -22.71 -1.07 -11.87
CA LEU A 442 -22.99 -0.65 -10.49
C LEU A 442 -24.43 -1.02 -10.08
N ILE A 443 -25.42 -0.66 -10.90
CA ILE A 443 -26.82 -1.00 -10.64
C ILE A 443 -27.02 -2.51 -10.75
N ALA A 444 -26.47 -3.19 -11.74
CA ALA A 444 -26.64 -4.64 -11.90
C ALA A 444 -26.19 -5.43 -10.65
N ASN A 445 -25.11 -5.00 -9.99
CA ASN A 445 -24.56 -5.66 -8.81
C ASN A 445 -25.23 -5.24 -7.50
N TRP A 446 -25.79 -4.04 -7.41
CA TRP A 446 -26.42 -3.51 -6.19
C TRP A 446 -27.64 -4.30 -5.76
N ARG A 447 -27.62 -4.84 -4.53
CA ARG A 447 -28.71 -5.65 -3.94
C ARG A 447 -29.13 -6.76 -4.90
N SER A 448 -28.16 -7.39 -5.58
CA SER A 448 -28.41 -8.43 -6.58
C SER A 448 -29.06 -9.69 -5.99
N ASP A 449 -29.04 -9.81 -4.65
CA ASP A 449 -29.76 -10.79 -3.85
C ASP A 449 -31.28 -10.54 -3.75
N ARG A 450 -31.76 -9.34 -4.12
CA ARG A 450 -33.17 -8.93 -4.01
C ARG A 450 -33.92 -8.94 -5.35
N PRO A 451 -35.25 -9.17 -5.35
CA PRO A 451 -36.08 -9.04 -6.54
C PRO A 451 -36.04 -7.63 -7.13
N ALA A 452 -36.09 -7.54 -8.47
CA ALA A 452 -36.05 -6.25 -9.17
C ALA A 452 -37.11 -5.25 -8.71
N ALA A 453 -38.34 -5.69 -8.41
CA ALA A 453 -39.41 -4.83 -7.92
C ALA A 453 -39.08 -4.16 -6.57
N GLU A 454 -38.44 -4.89 -5.65
CA GLU A 454 -38.02 -4.34 -4.36
C GLU A 454 -36.91 -3.31 -4.53
N ARG A 455 -35.96 -3.59 -5.42
CA ARG A 455 -34.85 -2.69 -5.75
C ARG A 455 -35.36 -1.40 -6.41
N VAL A 456 -36.30 -1.52 -7.35
CA VAL A 456 -36.99 -0.37 -7.96
C VAL A 456 -37.70 0.46 -6.90
N GLN A 457 -38.45 -0.18 -6.00
CA GLN A 457 -39.13 0.53 -4.91
C GLN A 457 -38.15 1.36 -4.09
N MET A 458 -37.05 0.75 -3.64
CA MET A 458 -35.99 1.43 -2.89
C MET A 458 -35.42 2.63 -3.66
N VAL A 459 -35.15 2.49 -4.98
CA VAL A 459 -34.67 3.59 -5.82
C VAL A 459 -35.71 4.70 -5.96
N THR A 460 -36.99 4.37 -6.13
CA THR A 460 -38.06 5.40 -6.20
C THR A 460 -38.22 6.16 -4.89
N GLU A 461 -38.13 5.48 -3.75
CA GLU A 461 -38.19 6.09 -2.42
C GLU A 461 -37.00 7.01 -2.18
N ALA A 462 -35.78 6.56 -2.52
CA ALA A 462 -34.57 7.38 -2.41
C ALA A 462 -34.61 8.58 -3.35
N ALA A 463 -34.99 8.40 -4.61
CA ALA A 463 -35.12 9.48 -5.59
C ALA A 463 -36.09 10.58 -5.10
N ALA A 464 -37.20 10.20 -4.47
CA ALA A 464 -38.16 11.15 -3.88
C ALA A 464 -37.63 11.87 -2.63
N ALA A 465 -36.66 11.28 -1.93
CA ALA A 465 -36.04 11.83 -0.71
C ALA A 465 -34.81 12.71 -0.99
N MET A 466 -34.24 12.67 -2.20
CA MET A 466 -33.04 13.44 -2.54
C MET A 466 -33.27 14.95 -2.46
N GLU A 467 -32.40 15.64 -1.72
CA GLU A 467 -32.45 17.10 -1.54
C GLU A 467 -31.96 17.89 -2.76
N THR A 468 -31.01 17.33 -3.52
CA THR A 468 -30.39 17.99 -4.68
C THR A 468 -31.06 17.61 -6.00
N ALA A 469 -31.08 18.54 -6.95
CA ALA A 469 -31.55 18.30 -8.31
C ALA A 469 -30.82 17.11 -8.95
N ALA A 470 -29.49 17.13 -8.89
CA ALA A 470 -28.63 16.07 -9.44
C ALA A 470 -28.97 14.69 -8.85
N GLY A 471 -29.23 14.61 -7.54
CA GLY A 471 -29.64 13.38 -6.87
C GLY A 471 -30.98 12.86 -7.36
N ARG A 472 -31.98 13.73 -7.46
CA ARG A 472 -33.32 13.37 -7.97
C ARG A 472 -33.23 12.83 -9.39
N THR A 473 -32.59 13.55 -10.29
CA THR A 473 -32.39 13.08 -11.68
C THR A 473 -31.63 11.76 -11.72
N MET A 474 -30.54 11.64 -10.95
CA MET A 474 -29.74 10.42 -10.94
C MET A 474 -30.54 9.20 -10.46
N GLY A 475 -31.50 9.38 -9.54
CA GLY A 475 -32.47 8.34 -9.19
C GLY A 475 -33.30 7.86 -10.40
N PHE A 476 -33.80 8.78 -11.23
CA PHE A 476 -34.52 8.42 -12.47
C PHE A 476 -33.60 7.84 -13.55
N VAL A 477 -32.33 8.23 -13.60
CA VAL A 477 -31.31 7.58 -14.43
C VAL A 477 -31.11 6.14 -13.94
N ALA A 478 -31.05 5.89 -12.64
CA ALA A 478 -30.93 4.53 -12.12
C ALA A 478 -32.13 3.64 -12.48
N LEU A 479 -33.34 4.20 -12.44
CA LEU A 479 -34.57 3.52 -12.89
C LEU A 479 -34.52 3.16 -14.37
N ASN A 480 -33.67 3.81 -15.17
CA ASN A 480 -33.57 3.48 -16.58
C ASN A 480 -32.97 2.09 -16.84
N GLU A 481 -32.18 1.58 -15.90
CA GLU A 481 -31.48 0.29 -16.03
C GLU A 481 -32.34 -0.92 -15.61
N PHE A 482 -33.55 -0.68 -15.10
CA PHE A 482 -34.51 -1.73 -14.80
C PHE A 482 -35.46 -1.98 -15.97
N ASP A 483 -36.02 -3.19 -16.02
CA ASP A 483 -37.11 -3.51 -16.94
C ASP A 483 -38.26 -2.51 -16.74
N ILE A 484 -38.70 -1.90 -17.84
CA ILE A 484 -39.71 -0.87 -17.85
C ILE A 484 -41.04 -1.32 -17.23
N ASP A 485 -41.43 -2.58 -17.43
CA ASP A 485 -42.68 -3.11 -16.90
C ASP A 485 -42.60 -3.37 -15.38
N VAL A 486 -41.37 -3.48 -14.84
CA VAL A 486 -41.12 -3.51 -13.40
C VAL A 486 -41.05 -2.10 -12.81
N ALA A 487 -40.42 -1.15 -13.52
CA ALA A 487 -40.22 0.21 -13.05
C ALA A 487 -41.49 1.08 -13.09
N GLU A 488 -42.29 0.98 -14.16
CA GLU A 488 -43.42 1.87 -14.41
C GLU A 488 -44.44 1.94 -13.26
N PRO A 489 -44.89 0.82 -12.64
CA PRO A 489 -45.88 0.89 -11.58
C PRO A 489 -45.43 1.73 -10.38
N PHE A 490 -44.13 1.72 -10.07
CA PHE A 490 -43.55 2.51 -8.99
C PHE A 490 -43.34 3.97 -9.42
N VAL A 491 -42.89 4.21 -10.66
CA VAL A 491 -42.78 5.59 -11.19
C VAL A 491 -44.14 6.27 -11.24
N ARG A 492 -45.22 5.56 -11.60
CA ARG A 492 -46.58 6.14 -11.56
C ARG A 492 -47.03 6.55 -10.17
N GLN A 493 -46.58 5.85 -9.11
CA GLN A 493 -46.88 6.24 -7.73
C GLN A 493 -46.19 7.56 -7.35
N LEU A 494 -45.04 7.87 -7.96
CA LEU A 494 -44.33 9.13 -7.75
C LEU A 494 -45.07 10.36 -8.31
N LEU A 495 -46.11 10.18 -9.14
CA LEU A 495 -46.95 11.31 -9.59
C LEU A 495 -47.70 11.99 -8.44
N ASP A 496 -47.84 11.32 -7.29
CA ASP A 496 -48.41 11.87 -6.06
C ASP A 496 -47.33 12.31 -5.04
N SER A 497 -46.09 12.51 -5.49
CA SER A 497 -44.93 12.83 -4.66
C SER A 497 -44.29 14.19 -5.02
N PRO A 498 -43.34 14.71 -4.21
CA PRO A 498 -42.59 15.92 -4.55
C PRO A 498 -41.81 15.84 -5.87
N VAL A 499 -41.56 14.63 -6.39
CA VAL A 499 -40.86 14.40 -7.67
C VAL A 499 -41.80 14.05 -8.82
N ALA A 500 -43.09 14.43 -8.72
CA ALA A 500 -44.10 14.15 -9.74
C ALA A 500 -43.72 14.63 -11.15
N GLY A 501 -43.07 15.79 -11.26
CA GLY A 501 -42.58 16.29 -12.54
C GLY A 501 -41.51 15.40 -13.18
N HIS A 502 -40.59 14.82 -12.39
CA HIS A 502 -39.59 13.88 -12.89
C HIS A 502 -40.24 12.58 -13.35
N ALA A 503 -41.19 12.08 -12.56
CA ALA A 503 -41.97 10.89 -12.92
C ALA A 503 -42.74 11.09 -14.23
N ALA A 504 -43.35 12.27 -14.41
CA ALA A 504 -44.04 12.63 -15.64
C ALA A 504 -43.09 12.65 -16.85
N LEU A 505 -41.94 13.32 -16.73
CA LEU A 505 -40.94 13.36 -17.80
C LEU A 505 -40.40 11.96 -18.14
N TRP A 506 -40.13 11.14 -17.12
CA TRP A 506 -39.68 9.77 -17.32
C TRP A 506 -40.72 8.93 -18.09
N LEU A 507 -42.00 9.00 -17.69
CA LEU A 507 -43.09 8.28 -18.36
C LEU A 507 -43.28 8.74 -19.82
N ILE A 508 -43.13 10.03 -20.09
CA ILE A 508 -43.19 10.59 -21.45
C ILE A 508 -42.00 10.11 -22.28
N GLN A 509 -40.77 10.24 -21.76
CA GLN A 509 -39.54 9.84 -22.46
C GLN A 509 -39.50 8.33 -22.77
N ARG A 510 -40.19 7.52 -21.95
CA ARG A 510 -40.31 6.07 -22.10
C ARG A 510 -41.53 5.62 -22.91
N ASP A 511 -42.26 6.55 -23.54
CA ASP A 511 -43.47 6.29 -24.32
C ASP A 511 -44.59 5.55 -23.52
N ARG A 512 -44.66 5.75 -22.19
CA ARG A 512 -45.70 5.16 -21.31
C ARG A 512 -46.84 6.13 -20.99
N ALA A 513 -46.71 7.39 -21.34
CA ALA A 513 -47.77 8.38 -21.33
C ALA A 513 -47.50 9.47 -22.37
N ASP A 514 -48.54 10.04 -22.94
CA ASP A 514 -48.40 11.18 -23.83
C ASP A 514 -48.15 12.48 -23.04
N ALA A 515 -47.44 13.41 -23.67
CA ALA A 515 -47.09 14.69 -23.07
C ALA A 515 -48.31 15.54 -22.71
N GLU A 516 -49.40 15.45 -23.47
CA GLU A 516 -50.64 16.20 -23.19
C GLU A 516 -51.30 15.74 -21.89
N THR A 517 -51.33 14.42 -21.65
CA THR A 517 -51.92 13.81 -20.44
C THR A 517 -51.15 14.17 -19.18
N LEU A 518 -49.82 14.24 -19.24
CA LEU A 518 -48.98 14.52 -18.06
C LEU A 518 -48.46 15.96 -17.98
N ALA A 519 -48.86 16.84 -18.90
CA ALA A 519 -48.41 18.23 -18.94
C ALA A 519 -48.60 18.98 -17.61
N SER A 520 -49.68 18.68 -16.88
CA SER A 520 -49.98 19.35 -15.59
C SER A 520 -49.01 19.00 -14.47
N PHE A 521 -48.23 17.92 -14.59
CA PHE A 521 -47.24 17.50 -13.59
C PHE A 521 -45.86 18.13 -13.84
N VAL A 522 -45.59 18.65 -15.04
CA VAL A 522 -44.34 19.34 -15.36
C VAL A 522 -44.41 20.75 -14.77
N ASP A 523 -43.96 20.86 -13.53
CA ASP A 523 -44.05 22.08 -12.72
C ASP A 523 -42.70 22.82 -12.63
N VAL A 524 -42.69 23.90 -11.87
CA VAL A 524 -41.48 24.71 -11.64
C VAL A 524 -40.36 23.89 -10.99
N ALA A 525 -40.67 22.89 -10.15
CA ALA A 525 -39.66 22.12 -9.44
C ALA A 525 -38.82 21.29 -10.42
N VAL A 526 -39.47 20.51 -11.29
CA VAL A 526 -38.72 19.72 -12.29
C VAL A 526 -38.01 20.61 -13.32
N LEU A 527 -38.59 21.76 -13.68
CA LEU A 527 -37.93 22.70 -14.61
C LEU A 527 -36.66 23.32 -14.00
N VAL A 528 -36.65 23.63 -12.70
CA VAL A 528 -35.43 24.07 -12.00
C VAL A 528 -34.36 22.98 -12.08
N ASP A 529 -34.72 21.73 -11.81
CA ASP A 529 -33.78 20.61 -11.77
C ASP A 529 -33.17 20.33 -13.16
N VAL A 530 -34.02 20.28 -14.19
CA VAL A 530 -33.59 20.08 -15.59
C VAL A 530 -32.67 21.22 -16.06
N LEU A 531 -32.95 22.47 -15.65
CA LEU A 531 -32.05 23.60 -15.95
C LEU A 531 -30.75 23.51 -15.14
N ALA A 532 -30.80 23.04 -13.89
CA ALA A 532 -29.63 22.94 -13.03
C ALA A 532 -28.58 21.96 -13.59
N GLU A 533 -29.01 20.89 -14.27
CA GLU A 533 -28.10 19.94 -14.94
C GLU A 533 -27.21 20.57 -16.01
N SER A 534 -27.66 21.66 -16.65
CA SER A 534 -26.90 22.34 -17.70
C SER A 534 -26.03 23.49 -17.17
N LEU A 535 -25.87 23.66 -15.85
CA LEU A 535 -25.13 24.80 -15.28
C LEU A 535 -23.65 24.85 -15.71
N GLU A 536 -23.03 23.71 -15.98
CA GLU A 536 -21.64 23.63 -16.47
C GLU A 536 -21.50 24.05 -17.95
N SER A 537 -22.62 24.08 -18.68
CA SER A 537 -22.70 24.46 -20.10
C SER A 537 -23.68 25.61 -20.30
N PRO A 538 -23.24 26.88 -20.14
CA PRO A 538 -24.13 28.03 -20.23
C PRO A 538 -24.88 28.15 -21.56
N GLU A 539 -24.29 27.66 -22.66
CA GLU A 539 -24.93 27.65 -23.98
C GLU A 539 -26.13 26.69 -24.03
N GLU A 540 -25.96 25.48 -23.50
CA GLU A 540 -27.01 24.47 -23.40
C GLU A 540 -28.13 24.93 -22.47
N LEU A 541 -27.77 25.45 -21.29
CA LEU A 541 -28.73 26.04 -20.34
C LEU A 541 -29.60 27.10 -21.02
N CYS A 542 -28.98 28.05 -21.74
CA CYS A 542 -29.71 29.13 -22.41
C CYS A 542 -30.58 28.60 -23.55
N SER A 543 -30.11 27.60 -24.29
CA SER A 543 -30.85 26.97 -25.38
C SER A 543 -32.08 26.24 -24.86
N LEU A 544 -31.91 25.42 -23.82
CA LEU A 544 -32.97 24.68 -23.14
C LEU A 544 -34.03 25.63 -22.59
N PHE A 545 -33.61 26.66 -21.85
CA PHE A 545 -34.52 27.67 -21.29
C PHE A 545 -35.30 28.43 -22.37
N ALA A 546 -34.62 28.85 -23.45
CA ALA A 546 -35.27 29.57 -24.55
C ALA A 546 -36.23 28.69 -25.38
N GLY A 547 -36.04 27.37 -25.36
CA GLY A 547 -36.91 26.40 -26.01
C GLY A 547 -38.22 26.09 -25.28
N LEU A 548 -38.36 26.55 -24.03
CA LEU A 548 -39.60 26.38 -23.26
C LEU A 548 -40.75 27.21 -23.86
N SER A 549 -41.99 26.74 -23.67
CA SER A 549 -43.16 27.35 -24.29
C SER A 549 -43.44 28.80 -23.82
N ASP A 550 -43.14 29.11 -22.55
CA ASP A 550 -43.24 30.47 -22.01
C ASP A 550 -42.10 30.77 -21.00
N PRO A 551 -40.90 31.13 -21.50
CA PRO A 551 -39.74 31.39 -20.66
C PRO A 551 -39.92 32.63 -19.77
N SER A 552 -40.75 33.59 -20.19
CA SER A 552 -40.99 34.81 -19.42
C SER A 552 -41.85 34.51 -18.19
N GLN A 553 -42.92 33.74 -18.37
CA GLN A 553 -43.78 33.31 -17.26
C GLN A 553 -43.00 32.45 -16.26
N LEU A 554 -42.14 31.54 -16.73
CA LEU A 554 -41.30 30.73 -15.84
C LEU A 554 -40.44 31.61 -14.92
N LEU A 555 -39.84 32.70 -15.40
CA LEU A 555 -39.04 33.61 -14.55
C LEU A 555 -39.88 34.31 -13.47
N ASP A 556 -41.16 34.54 -13.73
CA ASP A 556 -42.09 35.13 -12.76
C ASP A 556 -42.57 34.14 -11.70
N ASP A 557 -42.43 32.84 -11.95
CA ASP A 557 -42.82 31.77 -11.03
C ASP A 557 -41.62 31.16 -10.28
N ILE A 558 -40.51 30.92 -10.98
CA ILE A 558 -39.32 30.20 -10.49
C ILE A 558 -38.67 30.82 -9.26
N TRP A 559 -38.70 32.16 -9.12
CA TRP A 559 -38.05 32.85 -8.00
C TRP A 559 -38.66 32.54 -6.62
N ARG A 560 -39.88 31.97 -6.57
CA ARG A 560 -40.54 31.52 -5.33
C ARG A 560 -40.28 30.05 -5.00
N HIS A 561 -39.53 29.34 -5.82
CA HIS A 561 -39.17 27.97 -5.55
C HIS A 561 -37.98 27.91 -4.56
N PRO A 562 -38.03 27.10 -3.48
CA PRO A 562 -37.01 27.14 -2.43
C PRO A 562 -35.77 26.28 -2.69
N ALA A 563 -35.68 25.54 -3.80
CA ALA A 563 -34.54 24.66 -4.06
C ALA A 563 -33.22 25.47 -4.16
N PRO A 564 -32.11 24.95 -3.62
CA PRO A 564 -30.82 25.65 -3.60
C PRO A 564 -30.31 26.01 -5.00
N GLU A 565 -30.65 25.23 -6.02
CA GLU A 565 -30.27 25.42 -7.42
C GLU A 565 -30.98 26.62 -8.07
N THR A 566 -32.13 27.06 -7.53
CA THR A 566 -32.95 28.16 -8.08
C THR A 566 -32.12 29.44 -8.29
N ALA A 567 -31.31 29.80 -7.29
CA ALA A 567 -30.45 30.98 -7.37
C ALA A 567 -29.38 30.83 -8.45
N LEU A 568 -28.75 29.65 -8.54
CA LEU A 568 -27.67 29.34 -9.48
C LEU A 568 -28.17 29.43 -10.93
N VAL A 569 -29.34 28.83 -11.21
CA VAL A 569 -29.99 28.87 -12.52
C VAL A 569 -30.33 30.30 -12.93
N LEU A 570 -30.98 31.06 -12.05
CA LEU A 570 -31.36 32.46 -12.33
C LEU A 570 -30.14 33.36 -12.60
N ASP A 571 -29.07 33.16 -11.84
CA ASP A 571 -27.81 33.89 -12.01
C ASP A 571 -27.13 33.54 -13.34
N ALA A 572 -27.04 32.24 -13.67
CA ALA A 572 -26.44 31.78 -14.92
C ALA A 572 -27.23 32.31 -16.14
N LEU A 573 -28.56 32.16 -16.13
CA LEU A 573 -29.44 32.73 -17.16
C LEU A 573 -29.27 34.24 -17.27
N GLY A 574 -29.23 34.95 -16.14
CA GLY A 574 -29.05 36.39 -16.11
C GLY A 574 -27.72 36.85 -16.73
N ARG A 575 -26.66 36.04 -16.64
CA ARG A 575 -25.34 36.35 -17.21
C ARG A 575 -25.25 35.99 -18.68
N HIS A 576 -25.78 34.84 -19.09
CA HIS A 576 -25.46 34.21 -20.37
C HIS A 576 -26.56 34.28 -21.43
N LEU A 577 -27.82 34.59 -21.07
CA LEU A 577 -28.91 34.66 -22.05
C LEU A 577 -28.63 35.68 -23.17
N PRO A 578 -28.74 35.28 -24.45
CA PRO A 578 -28.57 36.19 -25.59
C PRO A 578 -29.66 37.27 -25.66
N ASP A 579 -30.90 36.92 -25.30
CA ASP A 579 -32.00 37.87 -25.22
C ASP A 579 -31.84 38.76 -23.98
N ARG A 580 -31.56 40.05 -24.23
CA ARG A 580 -31.34 41.06 -23.20
C ARG A 580 -32.56 41.29 -22.30
N ALA A 581 -33.79 41.10 -22.81
CA ALA A 581 -35.00 41.26 -22.03
C ALA A 581 -35.16 40.11 -21.03
N LEU A 582 -35.00 38.86 -21.50
CA LEU A 582 -35.03 37.67 -20.65
C LEU A 582 -33.87 37.66 -19.65
N ALA A 583 -32.65 38.01 -20.07
CA ALA A 583 -31.50 38.14 -19.17
C ALA A 583 -31.75 39.14 -18.05
N LYS A 584 -32.37 40.29 -18.37
CA LYS A 584 -32.75 41.30 -17.36
C LYS A 584 -33.85 40.79 -16.44
N ALA A 585 -34.84 40.07 -16.97
CA ALA A 585 -35.88 39.45 -16.16
C ALA A 585 -35.30 38.41 -15.19
N ALA A 586 -34.37 37.56 -15.65
CA ALA A 586 -33.69 36.57 -14.81
C ALA A 586 -32.89 37.21 -13.68
N ARG A 587 -32.12 38.28 -13.94
CA ARG A 587 -31.43 39.04 -12.88
C ARG A 587 -32.41 39.63 -11.85
N LYS A 588 -33.56 40.12 -12.30
CA LYS A 588 -34.59 40.66 -11.40
C LYS A 588 -35.22 39.52 -10.57
N ALA A 589 -35.46 38.37 -11.17
CA ALA A 589 -35.93 37.17 -10.48
C ALA A 589 -34.91 36.69 -9.43
N ALA A 590 -33.61 36.67 -9.75
CA ALA A 590 -32.54 36.31 -8.81
C ALA A 590 -32.55 37.21 -7.56
N VAL A 591 -32.60 38.53 -7.74
CA VAL A 591 -32.68 39.49 -6.62
C VAL A 591 -33.94 39.29 -5.78
N ARG A 592 -35.08 39.02 -6.41
CA ARG A 592 -36.35 38.71 -5.72
C ARG A 592 -36.23 37.41 -4.92
N HIS A 593 -35.64 36.37 -5.49
CA HIS A 593 -35.43 35.08 -4.85
C HIS A 593 -34.55 35.22 -3.61
N GLN A 594 -33.39 35.88 -3.72
CA GLN A 594 -32.49 36.14 -2.59
C GLN A 594 -33.19 36.90 -1.47
N SER A 595 -33.93 37.96 -1.81
CA SER A 595 -34.70 38.74 -0.84
C SER A 595 -35.81 37.91 -0.18
N TRP A 596 -36.43 36.99 -0.92
CA TRP A 596 -37.49 36.13 -0.42
C TRP A 596 -36.96 35.02 0.50
N MET A 597 -35.84 34.39 0.15
CA MET A 597 -35.15 33.40 0.99
C MET A 597 -34.65 34.01 2.30
N ALA A 598 -34.08 35.22 2.25
CA ALA A 598 -33.60 35.94 3.43
C ALA A 598 -34.72 36.32 4.43
N ASN A 599 -35.98 36.42 3.98
CA ASN A 599 -37.14 36.68 4.83
C ASN A 599 -37.80 35.40 5.36
N ARG A 600 -37.28 34.22 5.00
CA ARG A 600 -37.82 32.90 5.38
C ARG A 600 -37.02 32.23 6.50
N LEU A 601 -35.75 32.61 6.65
CA LEU A 601 -34.87 32.32 7.79
C LEU A 601 -35.19 33.29 8.93
#